data_AF-A0A7Y5J233-F1
#
_entry.id   AF-A0A7Y5J233-F1
#
_cell.length_a   1.000
_cell.length_b   1.000
_cell.length_c   1.000
_cell.angle_alpha   90.00
_cell.angle_beta   90.00
_cell.angle_gamma   90.00
#
_symmetry.space_group_name_H-M   'P 1'
#
loop_
_entity.id
_entity.type
_entity.pdbx_description
1 polymer ?
#
loop_
_entity_poly.entity_id
_entity_poly.type
_entity_poly.pdbx_seq_one_letter_code
_entity_poly.pdbx_strand_id
1 'polypeptide(L)'
;MSKYFLSGLMFVHLIPALSAQVRTHVTHPAAGIFLQLSEIQEAVPNPANETLPIIFIDPAKTYQQMDGFGFTLTGGSAQLINRMSSEKRAALLEELFGTKGEQIGISYLRISIGASDLSDQVFSYCDLPEGQTDVELETFSIEPERKDLIPVLKAILKINPDIKIMGSPWSPPVWMKTNGKSVGGSLKPVFYGAYARYFVKYIQAMQREGIPIDAITVQNEPLHPGNNPSLLMQPHEQAEFIKKHL
;
A
#
# COMPACT_ATOMS: atom_id res chain seq x y z
N MET A 1 20.59 63.75 -49.86
CA MET A 1 20.84 62.87 -48.70
C MET A 1 19.61 62.93 -47.80
N SER A 2 18.72 61.95 -47.88
CA SER A 2 17.58 61.81 -46.97
C SER A 2 17.83 60.59 -46.09
N LYS A 3 17.93 60.79 -44.79
CA LYS A 3 18.22 59.74 -43.80
C LYS A 3 16.91 59.09 -43.38
N TYR A 4 16.78 57.79 -43.65
CA TYR A 4 15.75 56.94 -43.06
C TYR A 4 16.10 56.66 -41.60
N PHE A 5 15.21 56.99 -40.66
CA PHE A 5 15.28 56.54 -39.27
C PHE A 5 14.28 55.38 -39.12
N LEU A 6 14.79 54.15 -39.05
CA LEU A 6 14.00 52.98 -38.66
C LEU A 6 13.97 52.95 -37.12
N SER A 7 12.82 53.25 -36.53
CA SER A 7 12.54 52.99 -35.11
C SER A 7 12.09 51.53 -34.98
N GLY A 8 12.98 50.66 -34.52
CA GLY A 8 12.62 49.29 -34.15
C GLY A 8 12.03 49.28 -32.74
N LEU A 9 10.72 49.11 -32.63
CA LEU A 9 10.05 48.87 -31.35
C LEU A 9 10.30 47.40 -30.96
N MET A 10 11.22 47.16 -30.03
CA MET A 10 11.44 45.83 -29.45
C MET A 10 10.38 45.59 -28.37
N PHE A 11 9.31 44.88 -28.72
CA PHE A 11 8.34 44.39 -27.72
C PHE A 11 8.98 43.25 -26.95
N VAL A 12 9.55 43.56 -25.78
CA VAL A 12 9.86 42.55 -24.76
C VAL A 12 8.52 42.06 -24.22
N HIS A 13 8.06 40.89 -24.66
CA HIS A 13 7.02 40.17 -23.94
C HIS A 13 7.60 39.76 -22.59
N LEU A 14 7.35 40.54 -21.54
CA LEU A 14 7.43 40.03 -20.18
C LEU A 14 6.37 38.94 -20.06
N ILE A 15 6.81 37.68 -20.12
CA ILE A 15 6.05 36.57 -19.57
C ILE A 15 5.91 36.91 -18.08
N PRO A 16 4.69 37.08 -17.53
CA PRO A 16 4.55 37.22 -16.10
C PRO A 16 5.11 35.95 -15.48
N ALA A 17 6.16 36.08 -14.67
CA ALA A 17 6.63 34.98 -13.84
C ALA A 17 5.45 34.54 -12.99
N LEU A 18 4.86 33.38 -13.30
CA LEU A 18 4.03 32.69 -12.33
C LEU A 18 4.96 32.45 -11.15
N SER A 19 4.74 33.16 -10.04
CA SER A 19 5.41 32.84 -8.79
C SER A 19 4.99 31.44 -8.39
N ALA A 20 5.83 30.45 -8.64
CA ALA A 20 5.55 29.09 -8.22
C ALA A 20 5.77 29.02 -6.71
N GLN A 21 4.71 28.84 -5.94
CA GLN A 21 4.83 28.63 -4.51
C GLN A 21 5.31 27.20 -4.27
N VAL A 22 6.48 27.05 -3.65
CA VAL A 22 7.01 25.73 -3.30
C VAL A 22 6.60 25.40 -1.87
N ARG A 23 5.89 24.29 -1.70
CA ARG A 23 5.60 23.72 -0.38
C ARG A 23 6.66 22.69 -0.01
N THR A 24 7.11 22.74 1.23
CA THR A 24 8.10 21.82 1.79
C THR A 24 7.58 21.23 3.08
N HIS A 25 7.82 19.93 3.28
CA HIS A 25 7.64 19.26 4.57
C HIS A 25 9.02 18.85 5.09
N VAL A 26 9.36 19.25 6.30
CA VAL A 26 10.68 18.98 6.90
C VAL A 26 10.54 18.12 8.15
N THR A 27 11.38 17.10 8.24
CA THR A 27 11.57 16.30 9.46
C THR A 27 13.04 16.35 9.85
N HIS A 28 13.33 16.86 11.03
CA HIS A 28 14.67 16.90 11.62
C HIS A 28 14.60 16.36 13.07
N PRO A 29 14.77 15.04 13.27
CA PRO A 29 14.52 14.39 14.55
C PRO A 29 15.33 14.97 15.71
N ALA A 30 16.62 15.30 15.48
CA ALA A 30 17.48 15.88 16.51
C ALA A 30 17.09 17.30 16.94
N ALA A 31 16.24 17.97 16.15
CA ALA A 31 15.72 19.31 16.46
C ALA A 31 14.24 19.27 16.89
N GLY A 32 13.64 18.07 17.00
CA GLY A 32 12.23 17.91 17.35
C GLY A 32 11.25 18.40 16.26
N ILE A 33 11.72 18.53 15.01
CA ILE A 33 10.89 18.97 13.88
C ILE A 33 10.34 17.72 13.19
N PHE A 34 9.01 17.62 13.04
CA PHE A 34 8.34 16.48 12.42
C PHE A 34 7.27 16.97 11.44
N LEU A 35 7.41 16.60 10.16
CA LEU A 35 6.49 16.94 9.07
C LEU A 35 6.06 18.42 9.04
N GLN A 36 6.95 19.33 9.44
CA GLN A 36 6.63 20.75 9.49
C GLN A 36 6.45 21.29 8.07
N LEU A 37 5.24 21.79 7.79
CA LEU A 37 4.95 22.48 6.55
C LEU A 37 5.62 23.86 6.55
N SER A 38 6.20 24.23 5.42
CA SER A 38 6.73 25.57 5.15
C SER A 38 6.54 25.92 3.69
N GLU A 39 6.20 27.18 3.43
CA GLU A 39 6.05 27.72 2.09
C GLU A 39 7.26 28.60 1.77
N ILE A 40 7.95 28.27 0.68
CA ILE A 40 9.04 29.07 0.15
C ILE A 40 8.43 29.93 -0.96
N GLN A 41 8.35 31.23 -0.73
CA GLN A 41 8.22 32.19 -1.83
C GLN A 41 9.53 32.17 -2.59
N GLU A 42 9.46 32.07 -3.93
CA GLU A 42 10.62 31.87 -4.81
C GLU A 42 11.88 32.55 -4.27
N ALA A 43 12.88 31.75 -3.91
CA ALA A 43 14.23 32.23 -3.89
C ALA A 43 14.60 32.47 -5.35
N VAL A 44 14.42 33.71 -5.84
CA VAL A 44 15.17 34.17 -7.00
C VAL A 44 16.61 33.75 -6.73
N PRO A 45 17.26 32.91 -7.57
CA PRO A 45 18.61 32.47 -7.30
C PRO A 45 19.45 33.74 -7.10
N ASN A 46 19.88 33.98 -5.86
CA ASN A 46 20.68 35.15 -5.57
C ASN A 46 22.07 34.81 -6.10
N PRO A 47 22.55 35.47 -7.18
CA PRO A 47 23.86 35.20 -7.73
C PRO A 47 24.99 35.47 -6.72
N ALA A 48 24.72 36.07 -5.55
CA ALA A 48 25.68 36.20 -4.47
C ALA A 48 25.88 34.93 -3.61
N ASN A 49 25.08 33.87 -3.79
CA ASN A 49 25.16 32.61 -3.04
C ASN A 49 25.69 31.44 -3.90
N GLU A 50 26.79 31.65 -4.64
CA GLU A 50 27.43 30.65 -5.52
C GLU A 50 28.01 29.40 -4.80
N THR A 51 27.70 29.16 -3.53
CA THR A 51 28.31 28.10 -2.72
C THR A 51 27.44 26.87 -2.51
N LEU A 52 26.16 26.87 -2.93
CA LEU A 52 25.27 25.72 -2.77
C LEU A 52 25.21 24.86 -4.06
N PRO A 53 25.17 23.52 -3.93
CA PRO A 53 25.01 22.64 -5.08
C PRO A 53 23.63 22.85 -5.73
N ILE A 54 23.60 22.88 -7.06
CA ILE A 54 22.37 23.03 -7.85
C ILE A 54 21.93 21.67 -8.38
N ILE A 55 20.65 21.35 -8.23
CA ILE A 55 20.01 20.15 -8.79
C ILE A 55 19.10 20.58 -9.94
N PHE A 56 19.34 20.05 -11.14
CA PHE A 56 18.53 20.32 -12.33
C PHE A 56 17.51 19.19 -12.55
N ILE A 57 16.26 19.56 -12.84
CA ILE A 57 15.18 18.62 -13.19
C ILE A 57 14.87 18.80 -14.68
N ASP A 58 15.00 17.73 -15.45
CA ASP A 58 14.62 17.69 -16.87
C ASP A 58 13.25 17.00 -17.02
N PRO A 59 12.15 17.75 -17.25
CA PRO A 59 10.81 17.16 -17.37
C PRO A 59 10.62 16.33 -18.65
N ALA A 60 11.52 16.41 -19.64
CA ALA A 60 11.47 15.57 -20.83
C ALA A 60 12.01 14.15 -20.58
N LYS A 61 12.70 13.93 -19.47
CA LYS A 61 13.32 12.64 -19.13
C LYS A 61 12.48 11.89 -18.09
N THR A 62 11.68 10.94 -18.54
CA THR A 62 10.72 10.19 -17.72
C THR A 62 11.23 8.80 -17.31
N TYR A 63 10.68 8.25 -16.23
CA TYR A 63 10.92 6.89 -15.75
C TYR A 63 9.60 6.17 -15.46
N GLN A 64 9.54 5.32 -14.43
CA GLN A 64 8.32 4.63 -14.02
C GLN A 64 7.24 5.60 -13.51
N GLN A 65 5.99 5.18 -13.63
CA GLN A 65 4.88 5.80 -12.91
C GLN A 65 4.86 5.32 -11.45
N MET A 66 4.33 6.14 -10.55
CA MET A 66 4.20 5.82 -9.13
C MET A 66 2.75 5.47 -8.82
N ASP A 67 2.51 4.23 -8.36
CA ASP A 67 1.17 3.77 -7.98
C ASP A 67 0.70 4.34 -6.64
N GLY A 68 1.62 4.51 -5.69
CA GLY A 68 1.34 5.08 -4.38
C GLY A 68 2.38 4.71 -3.34
N PHE A 69 2.18 5.22 -2.13
CA PHE A 69 3.07 4.99 -0.98
C PHE A 69 2.24 4.71 0.27
N GLY A 70 2.79 3.90 1.18
CA GLY A 70 2.17 3.65 2.47
C GLY A 70 2.84 2.53 3.26
N PHE A 71 2.02 1.76 3.97
CA PHE A 71 2.45 0.78 4.97
C PHE A 71 1.52 -0.43 5.03
N THR A 72 1.83 -1.39 5.89
CA THR A 72 0.96 -2.55 6.14
C THR A 72 -0.08 -2.21 7.21
N LEU A 73 -1.37 -2.35 6.91
CA LEU A 73 -2.44 -2.36 7.91
C LEU A 73 -2.66 -3.81 8.38
N THR A 74 -2.10 -4.15 9.53
CA THR A 74 -2.21 -5.50 10.11
C THR A 74 -3.48 -5.67 10.92
N GLY A 75 -3.87 -6.92 11.22
CA GLY A 75 -4.97 -7.21 12.15
C GLY A 75 -4.76 -6.56 13.53
N GLY A 76 -3.52 -6.61 14.06
CA GLY A 76 -3.16 -5.94 15.31
C GLY A 76 -3.29 -4.41 15.24
N SER A 77 -2.85 -3.77 14.15
CA SER A 77 -3.07 -2.34 13.95
C SER A 77 -4.55 -1.99 13.90
N ALA A 78 -5.36 -2.77 13.17
CA ALA A 78 -6.80 -2.56 13.08
C ALA A 78 -7.48 -2.67 14.46
N GLN A 79 -7.08 -3.65 15.29
CA GLN A 79 -7.57 -3.78 16.67
C GLN A 79 -7.25 -2.55 17.52
N LEU A 80 -6.01 -2.06 17.45
CA LEU A 80 -5.60 -0.88 18.22
C LEU A 80 -6.39 0.36 17.78
N ILE A 81 -6.55 0.56 16.47
CA ILE A 81 -7.34 1.65 15.90
C ILE A 81 -8.79 1.56 16.39
N ASN A 82 -9.41 0.38 16.41
CA ASN A 82 -10.79 0.20 16.85
C ASN A 82 -11.01 0.39 18.36
N ARG A 83 -9.96 0.28 19.18
CA ARG A 83 -10.01 0.55 20.63
C ARG A 83 -9.88 2.03 20.98
N MET A 84 -9.54 2.89 20.02
CA MET A 84 -9.55 4.34 20.21
C MET A 84 -10.99 4.86 20.36
N SER A 85 -11.14 6.05 20.96
CA SER A 85 -12.43 6.74 20.92
C SER A 85 -12.81 7.07 19.48
N SER A 86 -14.12 7.25 19.24
CA SER A 86 -14.62 7.51 17.89
C SER A 86 -13.97 8.75 17.26
N GLU A 87 -13.74 9.78 18.08
CA GLU A 87 -13.15 11.06 17.68
C GLU A 87 -11.67 10.90 17.35
N LYS A 88 -10.91 10.22 18.22
CA LYS A 88 -9.46 10.01 18.00
C LYS A 88 -9.20 9.10 16.80
N ARG A 89 -10.03 8.07 16.59
CA ARG A 89 -9.95 7.21 15.41
C ARG A 89 -10.22 8.00 14.14
N ALA A 90 -11.27 8.81 14.12
CA ALA A 90 -11.60 9.63 12.95
C ALA A 90 -10.48 10.63 12.63
N ALA A 91 -9.93 11.31 13.66
CA ALA A 91 -8.81 12.23 13.48
C ALA A 91 -7.56 11.54 12.92
N LEU A 92 -7.19 10.37 13.46
CA LEU A 92 -6.04 9.59 12.97
C LEU A 92 -6.22 9.16 11.52
N LEU A 93 -7.41 8.65 11.15
CA LEU A 93 -7.65 8.19 9.78
C LEU A 93 -7.70 9.36 8.80
N GLU A 94 -8.25 10.51 9.19
CA GLU A 94 -8.24 11.72 8.37
C GLU A 94 -6.80 12.24 8.18
N GLU A 95 -5.98 12.24 9.24
CA GLU A 95 -4.58 12.65 9.18
C GLU A 95 -3.76 11.79 8.21
N LEU A 96 -3.91 10.46 8.29
CA LEU A 96 -3.15 9.53 7.49
C LEU A 96 -3.65 9.46 6.03
N PHE A 97 -4.96 9.42 5.82
CA PHE A 97 -5.54 9.05 4.52
C PHE A 97 -6.23 10.22 3.80
N GLY A 98 -6.49 11.33 4.48
CA GLY A 98 -6.98 12.54 3.82
C GLY A 98 -5.99 13.03 2.76
N THR A 99 -6.51 13.56 1.66
CA THR A 99 -5.71 14.04 0.52
C THR A 99 -5.78 15.56 0.34
N LYS A 100 -6.43 16.26 1.28
CA LYS A 100 -6.62 17.71 1.27
C LYS A 100 -5.84 18.37 2.39
N GLY A 101 -5.49 19.64 2.21
CA GLY A 101 -4.83 20.42 3.25
C GLY A 101 -3.45 19.85 3.60
N GLU A 102 -3.24 19.59 4.89
CA GLU A 102 -1.95 19.16 5.47
C GLU A 102 -1.91 17.67 5.82
N GLN A 103 -2.89 16.89 5.34
CA GLN A 103 -2.93 15.45 5.60
C GLN A 103 -1.84 14.71 4.79
N ILE A 104 -1.43 13.54 5.29
CA ILE A 104 -0.28 12.79 4.78
C ILE A 104 -0.55 12.19 3.39
N GLY A 105 -1.80 11.84 3.08
CA GLY A 105 -2.19 11.34 1.76
C GLY A 105 -1.65 9.95 1.44
N ILE A 106 -1.68 9.02 2.39
CA ILE A 106 -1.34 7.61 2.16
C ILE A 106 -2.24 7.05 1.05
N SER A 107 -1.62 6.48 0.01
CA SER A 107 -2.26 6.12 -1.26
C SER A 107 -2.17 4.63 -1.59
N TYR A 108 -1.38 3.85 -0.84
CA TYR A 108 -1.28 2.41 -1.03
C TYR A 108 -1.14 1.69 0.31
N LEU A 109 -2.03 0.76 0.61
CA LEU A 109 -1.93 -0.16 1.74
C LEU A 109 -1.56 -1.58 1.34
N ARG A 110 -0.80 -2.24 2.21
CA ARG A 110 -0.64 -3.70 2.22
C ARG A 110 -1.47 -4.32 3.34
N ILE A 111 -2.12 -5.45 3.07
CA ILE A 111 -2.87 -6.24 4.06
C ILE A 111 -2.52 -7.73 3.95
N SER A 112 -2.85 -8.49 4.98
CA SER A 112 -2.74 -9.94 4.98
C SER A 112 -3.99 -10.61 4.41
N ILE A 113 -3.77 -11.69 3.64
CA ILE A 113 -4.83 -12.63 3.26
C ILE A 113 -4.79 -13.77 4.30
N GLY A 114 -5.69 -13.72 5.27
CA GLY A 114 -5.62 -14.50 6.50
C GLY A 114 -4.75 -13.81 7.55
N ALA A 115 -4.34 -14.54 8.58
CA ALA A 115 -3.49 -14.00 9.63
C ALA A 115 -2.08 -13.63 9.13
N SER A 116 -1.48 -12.67 9.82
CA SER A 116 -0.04 -12.40 9.82
C SER A 116 0.55 -12.73 11.19
N ASP A 117 1.86 -12.60 11.34
CA ASP A 117 2.55 -12.61 12.63
C ASP A 117 2.15 -11.44 13.55
N LEU A 118 1.52 -10.39 12.99
CA LEU A 118 0.98 -9.24 13.70
C LEU A 118 -0.55 -9.32 13.86
N SER A 119 -1.14 -10.52 13.72
CA SER A 119 -2.51 -10.82 14.15
C SER A 119 -2.51 -11.36 15.59
N ASP A 120 -3.60 -11.18 16.33
CA ASP A 120 -3.74 -11.68 17.70
C ASP A 120 -3.85 -13.21 17.80
N GLN A 121 -4.27 -13.84 16.71
CA GLN A 121 -4.35 -15.29 16.56
C GLN A 121 -4.01 -15.70 15.12
N VAL A 122 -3.59 -16.96 14.97
CA VAL A 122 -3.34 -17.57 13.67
C VAL A 122 -4.64 -18.13 13.10
N PHE A 123 -4.95 -17.77 11.86
CA PHE A 123 -6.11 -18.30 11.13
C PHE A 123 -5.90 -18.21 9.62
N SER A 124 -6.67 -19.02 8.90
CA SER A 124 -7.00 -18.83 7.49
C SER A 124 -8.51 -18.69 7.31
N TYR A 125 -8.97 -18.40 6.10
CA TYR A 125 -10.41 -18.30 5.80
C TYR A 125 -11.08 -19.66 5.58
N CYS A 126 -10.37 -20.78 5.73
CA CYS A 126 -10.92 -22.13 5.54
C CYS A 126 -10.24 -23.15 6.46
N ASP A 127 -10.09 -22.79 7.73
CA ASP A 127 -9.54 -23.71 8.74
C ASP A 127 -10.55 -24.79 9.11
N LEU A 128 -10.05 -26.01 9.29
CA LEU A 128 -10.83 -27.21 9.58
C LEU A 128 -10.17 -28.02 10.70
N PRO A 129 -10.92 -28.89 11.40
CA PRO A 129 -10.33 -29.88 12.28
C PRO A 129 -9.29 -30.75 11.57
N GLU A 130 -8.30 -31.23 12.33
CA GLU A 130 -7.23 -32.07 11.80
C GLU A 130 -7.79 -33.32 11.07
N GLY A 131 -7.22 -33.63 9.91
CA GLY A 131 -7.64 -34.75 9.07
C GLY A 131 -8.75 -34.43 8.07
N GLN A 132 -9.37 -33.24 8.13
CA GLN A 132 -10.38 -32.81 7.16
C GLN A 132 -9.79 -31.95 6.04
N THR A 133 -10.50 -31.91 4.90
CA THR A 133 -10.14 -31.10 3.73
C THR A 133 -11.41 -30.54 3.10
N ASP A 134 -11.33 -29.33 2.54
CA ASP A 134 -12.42 -28.70 1.80
C ASP A 134 -11.88 -28.12 0.48
N VAL A 135 -11.75 -29.00 -0.52
CA VAL A 135 -11.14 -28.66 -1.82
C VAL A 135 -12.00 -27.67 -2.61
N GLU A 136 -13.31 -27.67 -2.38
CA GLU A 136 -14.28 -26.77 -3.04
C GLU A 136 -14.53 -25.47 -2.26
N LEU A 137 -13.93 -25.34 -1.07
CA LEU A 137 -13.97 -24.16 -0.22
C LEU A 137 -15.40 -23.78 0.16
N GLU A 138 -16.24 -24.77 0.46
CA GLU A 138 -17.62 -24.61 0.93
C GLU A 138 -17.69 -23.85 2.26
N THR A 139 -16.72 -24.07 3.16
CA THR A 139 -16.67 -23.42 4.47
C THR A 139 -15.88 -22.11 4.47
N PHE A 140 -15.45 -21.62 3.29
CA PHE A 140 -14.66 -20.38 3.19
C PHE A 140 -15.41 -19.18 3.78
N SER A 141 -14.76 -18.44 4.68
CA SER A 141 -15.31 -17.23 5.27
C SER A 141 -14.25 -16.21 5.70
N ILE A 142 -14.47 -14.95 5.33
CA ILE A 142 -13.70 -13.79 5.81
C ILE A 142 -14.22 -13.26 7.15
N GLU A 143 -15.06 -14.02 7.86
CA GLU A 143 -15.63 -13.62 9.15
C GLU A 143 -14.59 -13.11 10.17
N PRO A 144 -13.39 -13.72 10.31
CA PRO A 144 -12.38 -13.20 11.24
C PRO A 144 -12.02 -11.72 11.04
N GLU A 145 -12.12 -11.21 9.80
CA GLU A 145 -11.76 -9.82 9.47
C GLU A 145 -12.89 -8.83 9.72
N ARG A 146 -14.14 -9.29 9.89
CA ARG A 146 -15.31 -8.40 10.05
C ARG A 146 -15.28 -7.62 11.35
N LYS A 147 -14.60 -8.17 12.36
CA LYS A 147 -14.48 -7.53 13.66
C LYS A 147 -13.60 -6.29 13.61
N ASP A 148 -12.45 -6.39 12.95
CA ASP A 148 -11.40 -5.37 13.08
C ASP A 148 -10.93 -4.76 11.75
N LEU A 149 -10.39 -5.57 10.83
CA LEU A 149 -9.76 -5.07 9.60
C LEU A 149 -10.78 -4.41 8.64
N ILE A 150 -11.89 -5.08 8.36
CA ILE A 150 -12.89 -4.60 7.39
C ILE A 150 -13.51 -3.26 7.82
N PRO A 151 -13.92 -3.05 9.09
CA PRO A 151 -14.40 -1.75 9.55
C PRO A 151 -13.40 -0.61 9.34
N VAL A 152 -12.11 -0.85 9.58
CA VAL A 152 -11.05 0.17 9.38
C VAL A 152 -10.86 0.45 7.90
N LEU A 153 -10.77 -0.56 7.04
CA LEU A 153 -10.66 -0.38 5.59
C LEU A 153 -11.86 0.38 5.00
N LYS A 154 -13.08 0.09 5.47
CA LYS A 154 -14.28 0.85 5.06
C LYS A 154 -14.24 2.30 5.51
N ALA A 155 -13.68 2.60 6.67
CA ALA A 155 -13.50 3.98 7.13
C ALA A 155 -12.46 4.71 6.26
N ILE A 156 -11.37 4.05 5.92
CA ILE A 156 -10.32 4.58 5.02
C ILE A 156 -10.88 4.87 3.63
N LEU A 157 -11.64 3.94 3.04
CA LEU A 157 -12.23 4.12 1.69
C LEU A 157 -13.26 5.25 1.62
N LYS A 158 -13.88 5.63 2.75
CA LYS A 158 -14.74 6.83 2.80
C LYS A 158 -13.94 8.14 2.72
N ILE A 159 -12.69 8.12 3.18
CA ILE A 159 -11.79 9.28 3.20
C ILE A 159 -11.04 9.36 1.86
N ASN A 160 -10.47 8.24 1.42
CA ASN A 160 -9.73 8.10 0.17
C ASN A 160 -10.27 6.91 -0.64
N PRO A 161 -11.29 7.12 -1.49
CA PRO A 161 -11.88 6.06 -2.30
C PRO A 161 -10.95 5.51 -3.39
N ASP A 162 -9.91 6.26 -3.76
CA ASP A 162 -8.95 5.90 -4.81
C ASP A 162 -7.71 5.17 -4.26
N ILE A 163 -7.66 4.90 -2.95
CA ILE A 163 -6.53 4.18 -2.33
C ILE A 163 -6.37 2.78 -2.91
N LYS A 164 -5.13 2.41 -3.23
CA LYS A 164 -4.80 1.04 -3.66
C LYS A 164 -4.59 0.13 -2.45
N ILE A 165 -5.03 -1.12 -2.57
CA ILE A 165 -4.90 -2.13 -1.51
C ILE A 165 -4.34 -3.41 -2.11
N MET A 166 -3.20 -3.87 -1.60
CA MET A 166 -2.59 -5.14 -2.01
C MET A 166 -2.65 -6.20 -0.90
N GLY A 167 -2.94 -7.43 -1.27
CA GLY A 167 -3.01 -8.58 -0.35
C GLY A 167 -1.81 -9.51 -0.49
N SER A 168 -1.33 -10.08 0.62
CA SER A 168 -0.31 -11.13 0.63
C SER A 168 -0.68 -12.18 1.67
N PRO A 169 -0.77 -13.48 1.35
CA PRO A 169 -0.97 -14.51 2.38
C PRO A 169 0.35 -14.83 3.09
N TRP A 170 0.29 -15.14 4.38
CA TRP A 170 1.42 -15.71 5.12
C TRP A 170 1.39 -17.23 5.09
N SER A 171 0.20 -17.85 5.04
CA SER A 171 0.05 -19.30 4.89
C SER A 171 -1.31 -19.64 4.26
N PRO A 172 -1.41 -20.76 3.51
CA PRO A 172 -2.68 -21.40 3.21
C PRO A 172 -3.28 -22.07 4.47
N PRO A 173 -4.55 -22.52 4.40
CA PRO A 173 -5.10 -23.44 5.40
C PRO A 173 -4.18 -24.64 5.66
N VAL A 174 -4.07 -25.07 6.91
CA VAL A 174 -3.06 -26.07 7.33
C VAL A 174 -3.23 -27.42 6.64
N TRP A 175 -4.45 -27.81 6.29
CA TRP A 175 -4.73 -29.06 5.57
C TRP A 175 -4.14 -29.07 4.15
N MET A 176 -3.85 -27.90 3.57
CA MET A 176 -3.18 -27.77 2.27
C MET A 176 -1.66 -28.01 2.34
N LYS A 177 -1.08 -28.05 3.54
CA LYS A 177 0.38 -28.02 3.75
C LYS A 177 0.96 -29.41 3.95
N THR A 178 2.21 -29.60 3.54
CA THR A 178 2.95 -30.86 3.69
C THR A 178 3.12 -31.29 5.14
N ASN A 179 3.14 -30.35 6.09
CA ASN A 179 3.36 -30.61 7.51
C ASN A 179 2.10 -30.44 8.39
N GLY A 180 0.96 -30.02 7.82
CA GLY A 180 -0.26 -29.80 8.60
C GLY A 180 -0.18 -28.67 9.65
N LYS A 181 0.80 -27.76 9.57
CA LYS A 181 1.06 -26.73 10.59
C LYS A 181 1.04 -25.33 10.00
N SER A 182 0.75 -24.31 10.82
CA SER A 182 0.76 -22.90 10.40
C SER A 182 2.16 -22.36 10.09
N VAL A 183 3.21 -22.93 10.67
CA VAL A 183 4.62 -22.56 10.45
C VAL A 183 5.28 -23.51 9.45
N GLY A 184 6.00 -22.95 8.49
CA GLY A 184 6.79 -23.66 7.50
C GLY A 184 5.98 -24.62 6.64
N GLY A 185 6.61 -25.72 6.21
CA GLY A 185 6.01 -26.64 5.24
C GLY A 185 5.85 -25.99 3.86
N SER A 186 5.33 -26.77 2.91
CA SER A 186 5.11 -26.34 1.53
C SER A 186 3.68 -26.65 1.11
N LEU A 187 3.20 -25.97 0.06
CA LEU A 187 1.87 -26.21 -0.49
C LEU A 187 1.90 -27.54 -1.24
N LYS A 188 1.02 -28.48 -0.87
CA LYS A 188 0.95 -29.76 -1.60
C LYS A 188 0.44 -29.49 -3.03
N PRO A 189 1.10 -30.01 -4.09
CA PRO A 189 0.67 -29.80 -5.48
C PRO A 189 -0.79 -30.16 -5.76
N VAL A 190 -1.32 -31.20 -5.09
CA VAL A 190 -2.73 -31.61 -5.20
C VAL A 190 -3.72 -30.50 -4.81
N PHE A 191 -3.30 -29.51 -4.02
CA PHE A 191 -4.14 -28.40 -3.57
C PHE A 191 -3.88 -27.08 -4.31
N TYR A 192 -3.08 -27.05 -5.37
CA TYR A 192 -2.84 -25.81 -6.13
C TYR A 192 -4.15 -25.25 -6.70
N GLY A 193 -5.01 -26.10 -7.28
CA GLY A 193 -6.32 -25.64 -7.77
C GLY A 193 -7.23 -25.08 -6.67
N ALA A 194 -7.26 -25.72 -5.49
CA ALA A 194 -8.01 -25.23 -4.34
C ALA A 194 -7.45 -23.90 -3.82
N TYR A 195 -6.12 -23.75 -3.76
CA TYR A 195 -5.50 -22.53 -3.26
C TYR A 195 -5.68 -21.35 -4.23
N ALA A 196 -5.65 -21.56 -5.54
CA ALA A 196 -6.03 -20.51 -6.49
C ALA A 196 -7.49 -20.06 -6.30
N ARG A 197 -8.43 -21.00 -6.10
CA ARG A 197 -9.82 -20.67 -5.74
C ARG A 197 -9.94 -19.89 -4.44
N TYR A 198 -9.03 -20.14 -3.48
CA TYR A 198 -8.99 -19.41 -2.20
C TYR A 198 -8.70 -17.92 -2.43
N PHE A 199 -7.76 -17.57 -3.31
CA PHE A 199 -7.53 -16.17 -3.71
C PHE A 199 -8.76 -15.55 -4.38
N VAL A 200 -9.39 -16.26 -5.32
CA VAL A 200 -10.60 -15.77 -6.00
C VAL A 200 -11.73 -15.50 -5.01
N LYS A 201 -12.00 -16.44 -4.10
CA LYS A 201 -13.03 -16.28 -3.06
C LYS A 201 -12.72 -15.11 -2.12
N TYR A 202 -11.45 -14.91 -1.76
CA TYR A 202 -11.03 -13.76 -0.97
C TYR A 202 -11.28 -12.44 -1.70
N ILE A 203 -10.79 -12.28 -2.93
CA ILE A 203 -10.96 -11.05 -3.72
C ILE A 203 -12.45 -10.73 -3.90
N GLN A 204 -13.26 -11.73 -4.26
CA GLN A 204 -14.71 -11.56 -4.39
C GLN A 204 -15.39 -11.21 -3.06
N ALA A 205 -14.92 -11.76 -1.94
CA ALA A 205 -15.47 -11.46 -0.62
C ALA A 205 -15.15 -10.02 -0.18
N MET A 206 -13.91 -9.57 -0.38
CA MET A 206 -13.51 -8.17 -0.14
C MET A 206 -14.27 -7.21 -1.06
N GLN A 207 -14.44 -7.56 -2.34
CA GLN A 207 -15.24 -6.77 -3.29
C GLN A 207 -16.71 -6.64 -2.84
N ARG A 208 -17.31 -7.71 -2.30
CA ARG A 208 -18.68 -7.68 -1.72
C ARG A 208 -18.77 -6.77 -0.50
N GLU A 209 -17.67 -6.54 0.21
CA GLU A 209 -17.57 -5.55 1.29
C GLU A 209 -17.31 -4.13 0.76
N GLY A 210 -17.21 -3.93 -0.56
CA GLY A 210 -16.85 -2.66 -1.18
C GLY A 210 -15.37 -2.32 -1.07
N ILE A 211 -14.51 -3.32 -0.86
CA ILE A 211 -13.06 -3.16 -0.73
C ILE A 211 -12.38 -3.77 -1.96
N PRO A 212 -12.01 -2.96 -2.97
CA PRO A 212 -11.31 -3.47 -4.14
C PRO A 212 -9.87 -3.85 -3.77
N ILE A 213 -9.42 -5.01 -4.25
CA ILE A 213 -8.03 -5.46 -4.12
C ILE A 213 -7.33 -5.16 -5.44
N ASP A 214 -6.35 -4.24 -5.41
CA ASP A 214 -5.59 -3.78 -6.57
C ASP A 214 -4.58 -4.83 -7.04
N ALA A 215 -3.88 -5.46 -6.09
CA ALA A 215 -2.85 -6.45 -6.39
C ALA A 215 -2.79 -7.54 -5.33
N ILE A 216 -2.18 -8.68 -5.69
CA ILE A 216 -1.80 -9.73 -4.74
C ILE A 216 -0.38 -10.21 -4.99
N THR A 217 0.26 -10.75 -3.96
CA THR A 217 1.39 -11.66 -4.11
C THR A 217 0.95 -13.09 -3.81
N VAL A 218 1.66 -14.06 -4.37
CA VAL A 218 1.36 -15.50 -4.16
C VAL A 218 1.66 -15.94 -2.73
N GLN A 219 2.70 -15.36 -2.11
CA GLN A 219 3.15 -15.75 -0.78
C GLN A 219 4.01 -14.63 -0.19
N ASN A 220 3.80 -14.32 1.08
CA ASN A 220 4.70 -13.49 1.87
C ASN A 220 6.01 -14.23 2.13
N GLU A 221 7.15 -13.57 1.89
CA GLU A 221 8.50 -14.08 2.20
C GLU A 221 8.67 -15.60 1.92
N PRO A 222 8.48 -16.04 0.66
CA PRO A 222 8.31 -17.47 0.34
C PRO A 222 9.53 -18.35 0.64
N LEU A 223 10.68 -17.76 0.97
CA LEU A 223 11.91 -18.46 1.37
C LEU A 223 12.19 -18.38 2.88
N HIS A 224 11.26 -17.83 3.67
CA HIS A 224 11.39 -17.61 5.12
C HIS A 224 10.30 -18.37 5.92
N PRO A 225 10.45 -19.69 6.12
CA PRO A 225 9.44 -20.54 6.77
C PRO A 225 9.43 -20.47 8.31
N GLY A 226 10.03 -19.43 8.91
CA GLY A 226 10.21 -19.30 10.36
C GLY A 226 9.09 -18.55 11.08
N ASN A 227 8.34 -17.69 10.38
CA ASN A 227 7.27 -16.89 10.96
C ASN A 227 6.01 -17.73 11.26
N ASN A 228 5.14 -17.22 12.12
CA ASN A 228 3.84 -17.82 12.39
C ASN A 228 2.71 -16.84 12.03
N PRO A 229 1.99 -17.03 10.92
CA PRO A 229 2.09 -18.14 9.96
C PRO A 229 3.21 -17.97 8.90
N SER A 230 3.59 -19.04 8.21
CA SER A 230 4.54 -19.01 7.07
C SER A 230 4.37 -20.21 6.13
N LEU A 231 4.87 -20.10 4.89
CA LEU A 231 4.91 -21.17 3.90
C LEU A 231 6.20 -21.08 3.06
N LEU A 232 6.91 -22.19 2.89
CA LEU A 232 7.98 -22.31 1.92
C LEU A 232 7.40 -22.55 0.52
N MET A 233 7.69 -21.66 -0.42
CA MET A 233 7.35 -21.83 -1.83
C MET A 233 8.51 -21.43 -2.73
N GLN A 234 9.23 -22.41 -3.25
CA GLN A 234 10.38 -22.23 -4.12
C GLN A 234 9.99 -21.49 -5.42
N PRO A 235 10.94 -20.81 -6.09
CA PRO A 235 10.65 -20.09 -7.33
C PRO A 235 9.97 -20.95 -8.41
N HIS A 236 10.36 -22.21 -8.55
CA HIS A 236 9.74 -23.13 -9.52
C HIS A 236 8.31 -23.53 -9.13
N GLU A 237 8.02 -23.66 -7.83
CA GLU A 237 6.66 -23.92 -7.33
C GLU A 237 5.75 -22.70 -7.57
N GLN A 238 6.25 -21.49 -7.30
CA GLN A 238 5.53 -20.25 -7.62
C GLN A 238 5.27 -20.12 -9.13
N ALA A 239 6.28 -20.36 -9.97
CA ALA A 239 6.13 -20.28 -11.42
C ALA A 239 5.08 -21.27 -11.95
N GLU A 240 5.08 -22.50 -11.43
CA GLU A 240 4.08 -23.51 -11.78
C GLU A 240 2.68 -23.13 -11.31
N PHE A 241 2.55 -22.70 -10.05
CA PHE A 241 1.28 -22.25 -9.47
C PHE A 241 0.67 -21.10 -10.28
N ILE A 242 1.45 -20.07 -10.56
CA ILE A 242 1.01 -18.90 -11.35
C ILE A 242 0.63 -19.32 -12.77
N LYS A 243 1.45 -20.13 -13.43
CA LYS A 243 1.22 -20.48 -14.84
C LYS A 243 -0.02 -21.36 -15.05
N LYS A 244 -0.30 -22.25 -14.10
CA LYS A 244 -1.28 -23.34 -14.31
C LYS A 244 -2.55 -23.22 -13.47
N HIS A 245 -2.57 -22.38 -12.44
CA HIS A 245 -3.67 -22.37 -11.47
C HIS A 245 -4.22 -20.99 -11.12
N LEU A 246 -3.36 -19.99 -10.89
CA LEU A 246 -3.75 -18.64 -10.46
C LEU A 246 -4.11 -17.75 -11.65
#